data_AF-A0A966VA27-F1
#
_entry.id   AF-A0A966VA27-F1
#
_cell.length_a   1.000
_cell.length_b   1.000
_cell.length_c   1.000
_cell.angle_alpha   90.00
_cell.angle_beta   90.00
_cell.angle_gamma   90.00
#
_symmetry.space_group_name_H-M   'P 1'
#
loop_
_entity.id
_entity.type
_entity.pdbx_description
1 polymer ?
#
loop_
_entity_poly.entity_id
_entity_poly.type
_entity_poly.pdbx_seq_one_letter_code
_entity_poly.pdbx_strand_id
1 'polypeptide(L)'
;MLTSRDAIPFLYSVNISLLANGTGSSTLVLGIDSDFELYGFEARTSQDIDLANPRTAATSQPDLFTIFITDTSTGRALMTQPAFRSQICSNSTQNFTPEGVRIRFPRQEQFQFDFVNLTAAALDIQFSLRGYKIFNPAVA
;
A
#
# COMPACT_ATOMS: atom_id res chain seq x y z
N MET A 1 -22.60 15.25 5.80
CA MET A 1 -21.63 15.62 4.75
C MET A 1 -20.30 15.90 5.44
N LEU A 2 -19.22 15.19 5.10
CA LEU A 2 -17.87 15.60 5.50
C LEU A 2 -17.55 16.91 4.78
N THR A 3 -17.23 17.97 5.53
CA THR A 3 -16.70 19.19 4.93
C THR A 3 -15.20 18.98 4.68
N SER A 4 -14.62 19.59 3.63
CA SER A 4 -13.21 19.40 3.27
C SER A 4 -12.20 19.88 4.32
N ARG A 5 -12.67 20.31 5.50
CA ARG A 5 -11.87 20.82 6.62
C ARG A 5 -11.31 19.71 7.53
N ASP A 6 -11.86 18.50 7.46
CA ASP A 6 -11.56 17.41 8.41
C ASP A 6 -10.79 16.23 7.79
N ALA A 7 -10.43 16.33 6.50
CA ALA A 7 -9.73 15.28 5.77
C ALA A 7 -8.41 15.80 5.18
N ILE A 8 -7.28 15.23 5.62
CA ILE A 8 -5.94 15.57 5.08
C ILE A 8 -5.38 14.39 4.28
N PRO A 9 -4.67 14.61 3.17
CA PRO A 9 -4.02 13.52 2.46
C PRO A 9 -2.97 12.87 3.36
N PHE A 10 -2.84 11.55 3.29
CA PHE A 10 -1.78 10.79 3.95
C PHE A 10 -1.01 9.93 2.97
N LEU A 11 0.25 9.65 3.35
CA LEU A 11 1.10 8.63 2.74
C LEU A 11 1.79 7.86 3.88
N TYR A 12 1.41 6.60 4.08
CA TYR A 12 2.13 5.69 4.96
C TYR A 12 3.01 4.79 4.11
N SER A 13 4.27 4.63 4.49
CA SER A 13 5.22 3.80 3.75
C SER A 13 5.78 2.69 4.62
N VAL A 14 5.99 1.55 3.99
CA VAL A 14 6.61 0.36 4.53
C VAL A 14 7.82 0.07 3.66
N ASN A 15 9.00 0.06 4.27
CA ASN A 15 10.25 -0.20 3.57
C ASN A 15 10.81 -1.54 4.02
N ILE A 16 11.35 -2.33 3.07
CA ILE A 16 12.00 -3.59 3.36
C ILE A 16 13.12 -3.87 2.35
N SER A 17 14.21 -4.48 2.82
CA SER A 17 15.29 -4.98 1.99
C SER A 17 15.27 -6.51 2.01
N LEU A 18 15.21 -7.12 0.83
CA LEU A 18 15.17 -8.57 0.66
C LEU A 18 16.41 -9.06 -0.08
N LEU A 19 16.91 -10.23 0.32
CA LEU A 19 17.92 -10.96 -0.44
C LEU A 19 17.31 -11.53 -1.74
N ALA A 20 18.16 -12.01 -2.65
CA ALA A 20 17.73 -12.69 -3.89
C ALA A 20 16.78 -13.85 -3.58
N ASN A 21 15.62 -13.87 -4.26
CA ASN A 21 14.52 -14.83 -4.01
C ASN A 21 14.06 -14.93 -2.54
N GLY A 22 14.38 -13.91 -1.74
CA GLY A 22 14.09 -13.89 -0.31
C GLY A 22 12.65 -13.49 -0.01
N THR A 23 12.22 -13.83 1.21
CA THR A 23 10.94 -13.37 1.77
C THR A 23 11.20 -12.52 3.01
N GLY A 24 10.25 -11.66 3.34
CA GLY A 24 10.33 -10.87 4.57
C GLY A 24 9.04 -10.12 4.84
N SER A 25 8.86 -9.71 6.09
CA SER A 25 7.65 -9.04 6.55
C SER A 25 7.97 -7.68 7.14
N SER A 26 7.06 -6.73 6.98
CA SER A 26 7.14 -5.44 7.65
C SER A 26 5.75 -4.96 8.08
N THR A 27 5.67 -4.24 9.19
CA THR A 27 4.40 -3.88 9.83
C THR A 27 4.16 -2.39 9.75
N LEU A 28 2.92 -2.00 9.45
CA LEU A 28 2.41 -0.64 9.56
C LEU A 28 1.41 -0.56 10.70
N VAL A 29 1.58 0.44 11.56
CA VAL A 29 0.59 0.79 12.59
C VAL A 29 -0.04 2.11 12.20
N LEU A 30 -1.36 2.13 12.04
CA LEU A 30 -2.10 3.34 11.73
C LEU A 30 -2.21 4.26 12.95
N GLY A 31 -2.30 5.57 12.70
CA GLY A 31 -2.43 6.57 13.76
C GLY A 31 -3.64 6.34 14.67
N ILE A 32 -3.49 6.71 15.94
CA ILE A 32 -4.54 6.58 16.98
C ILE A 32 -5.67 7.62 16.85
N ASP A 33 -5.38 8.73 16.18
CA ASP A 33 -6.18 9.95 16.20
C ASP A 33 -7.15 10.07 15.01
N SER A 34 -7.18 9.10 14.10
CA SER A 34 -8.00 9.21 12.88
C SER A 34 -8.35 7.89 12.24
N ASP A 35 -9.43 7.94 11.47
CA ASP A 35 -9.78 6.89 10.53
C ASP A 35 -9.14 7.18 9.17
N PHE A 36 -8.89 6.13 8.38
CA PHE A 36 -8.14 6.24 7.13
C PHE A 36 -8.99 5.75 5.96
N GLU A 37 -9.27 6.63 5.01
CA GLU A 37 -9.92 6.30 3.75
C GLU A 37 -8.84 6.03 2.69
N LEU A 38 -8.71 4.78 2.27
CA LEU A 38 -7.69 4.36 1.31
C LEU A 38 -8.10 4.71 -0.11
N TYR A 39 -7.19 5.34 -0.84
CA TYR A 39 -7.37 5.68 -2.25
C TYR A 39 -6.55 4.80 -3.19
N GLY A 40 -5.45 4.22 -2.71
CA GLY A 40 -4.69 3.24 -3.48
C GLY A 40 -3.35 2.91 -2.87
N PHE A 41 -2.59 2.10 -3.59
CA PHE A 41 -1.25 1.70 -3.25
C PHE A 41 -0.26 2.19 -4.29
N GLU A 42 0.94 2.51 -3.84
CA GLU A 42 2.07 2.83 -4.69
C GLU A 42 3.26 1.99 -4.26
N ALA A 43 4.11 1.60 -5.19
CA ALA A 43 5.33 0.89 -4.86
C ALA A 43 6.48 1.31 -5.75
N ARG A 44 7.67 1.39 -5.16
CA ARG A 44 8.95 1.60 -5.85
C ARG A 44 9.93 0.55 -5.39
N THR A 45 10.88 0.21 -6.26
CA THR A 45 11.97 -0.70 -5.92
C THR A 45 13.33 -0.13 -6.31
N SER A 46 14.41 -0.63 -5.69
CA SER A 46 15.78 -0.25 -6.09
C SER A 46 16.18 -0.74 -7.49
N GLN A 47 15.40 -1.62 -8.11
CA GLN A 47 15.58 -2.09 -9.48
C GLN A 47 14.57 -1.47 -10.45
N ASP A 48 13.77 -0.49 -10.02
CA ASP A 48 12.97 0.29 -10.93
C ASP A 48 13.92 1.04 -11.88
N ILE A 49 13.83 0.73 -13.17
CA ILE A 49 14.58 1.45 -14.20
C ILE A 49 14.14 2.91 -14.11
N ASP A 50 15.10 3.81 -13.90
CA ASP A 50 14.93 5.25 -13.96
C ASP A 50 14.64 5.65 -15.42
N LEU A 51 13.42 5.33 -15.86
CA LEU A 51 12.85 5.89 -17.06
C LEU A 51 12.78 7.38 -16.77
N ALA A 52 13.65 8.18 -17.39
CA ALA A 52 13.87 9.61 -17.21
C ALA A 52 12.62 10.51 -17.45
N ASN A 53 11.42 10.00 -17.23
CA ASN A 53 10.15 10.67 -17.29
C ASN A 53 9.20 10.08 -16.21
N PRO A 54 9.11 10.70 -15.02
CA PRO A 54 8.38 10.16 -13.86
C PRO A 54 6.85 10.07 -14.05
N ARG A 55 6.33 10.48 -15.22
CA ARG A 55 4.90 10.50 -15.55
C ARG A 55 4.44 9.34 -16.44
N THR A 56 5.35 8.57 -17.04
CA THR A 56 5.02 7.47 -17.98
C THR A 56 5.40 6.08 -17.48
N ALA A 57 5.97 5.94 -16.28
CA ALA A 57 6.47 4.66 -15.77
C ALA A 57 5.40 3.70 -15.20
N ALA A 58 4.12 4.07 -15.16
CA ALA A 58 3.08 3.28 -14.50
C ALA A 58 2.53 2.09 -15.33
N THR A 59 2.84 2.01 -16.62
CA THR A 59 2.16 1.07 -17.54
C THR A 59 2.91 -0.23 -17.84
N SER A 60 4.17 -0.40 -17.41
CA SER A 60 4.89 -1.68 -17.57
C SER A 60 6.07 -1.88 -16.61
N GLN A 61 5.94 -1.49 -15.34
CA GLN A 61 6.96 -1.90 -14.37
C GLN A 61 6.85 -3.42 -14.11
N PRO A 62 7.95 -4.18 -14.20
CA PRO A 62 7.92 -5.61 -14.01
C PRO A 62 7.47 -5.98 -12.59
N ASP A 63 6.87 -7.17 -12.47
CA ASP A 63 6.54 -7.76 -11.18
C ASP A 63 7.79 -8.29 -10.50
N LEU A 64 8.44 -7.42 -9.73
CA LEU A 64 9.68 -7.71 -9.01
C LEU A 64 9.42 -8.35 -7.63
N PHE A 65 8.19 -8.23 -7.11
CA PHE A 65 7.78 -8.82 -5.86
C PHE A 65 6.29 -9.20 -5.86
N THR A 66 5.91 -10.09 -4.95
CA THR A 66 4.51 -10.25 -4.50
C THR A 66 4.33 -9.74 -3.09
N ILE A 67 3.09 -9.39 -2.75
CA ILE A 67 2.72 -8.92 -1.42
C ILE A 67 1.48 -9.65 -0.91
N PHE A 68 1.48 -10.00 0.37
CA PHE A 68 0.32 -10.48 1.10
C PHE A 68 0.06 -9.57 2.30
N ILE A 69 -1.19 -9.17 2.53
CA ILE A 69 -1.54 -8.24 3.61
C ILE A 69 -2.47 -8.91 4.61
N THR A 70 -2.06 -8.88 5.87
CA THR A 70 -2.84 -9.36 7.01
C THR A 70 -3.10 -8.20 7.96
N ASP A 71 -4.36 -8.04 8.37
CA ASP A 71 -4.69 -7.25 9.55
C ASP A 71 -4.37 -8.08 10.79
N THR A 72 -3.32 -7.67 11.52
CA THR A 72 -2.85 -8.36 12.72
C THR A 72 -3.64 -7.97 13.96
N SER A 73 -4.44 -6.90 13.91
CA SER A 73 -5.33 -6.53 15.00
C SER A 73 -6.51 -7.50 15.08
N THR A 74 -7.04 -7.92 13.92
CA THR A 74 -8.18 -8.85 13.83
C THR A 74 -7.78 -10.28 13.43
N GLY A 75 -6.54 -10.49 12.97
CA GLY A 75 -6.05 -11.76 12.43
C GLY A 75 -6.60 -12.10 11.04
N ARG A 76 -7.19 -11.13 10.34
CA ARG A 76 -7.86 -11.36 9.04
C ARG A 76 -6.90 -11.11 7.88
N ALA A 77 -6.85 -12.04 6.95
CA ALA A 77 -6.22 -11.81 5.65
C ALA A 77 -7.07 -10.81 4.85
N LEU A 78 -6.45 -9.74 4.34
CA LEU A 78 -7.11 -8.74 3.49
C LEU A 78 -7.12 -9.15 2.01
N MET A 79 -6.52 -10.29 1.68
CA MET A 79 -6.49 -10.88 0.35
C MET A 79 -6.46 -12.40 0.43
N THR A 80 -6.93 -13.07 -0.62
CA THR A 80 -7.03 -14.54 -0.67
C THR A 80 -5.74 -15.23 -1.12
N GLN A 81 -4.86 -14.49 -1.79
CA GLN A 81 -3.57 -14.96 -2.30
C GLN A 81 -2.60 -13.77 -2.43
N PRO A 82 -1.28 -14.01 -2.46
CA PRO A 82 -0.32 -12.95 -2.71
C PRO A 82 -0.58 -12.27 -4.05
N ALA A 83 -0.61 -10.94 -4.05
CA ALA A 83 -0.80 -10.12 -5.24
C ALA A 83 0.54 -9.71 -5.82
N PHE A 84 0.66 -9.72 -7.14
CA PHE A 84 1.79 -9.12 -7.83
C PHE A 84 1.73 -7.59 -7.73
N ARG A 85 2.90 -6.93 -7.76
CA ARG A 85 3.01 -5.47 -7.74
C ARG A 85 2.08 -4.79 -8.76
N SER A 86 2.07 -5.28 -9.99
CA SER A 86 1.26 -4.75 -11.09
C SER A 86 -0.25 -4.82 -10.79
N GLN A 87 -0.69 -5.83 -10.05
CA GLN A 87 -2.10 -6.01 -9.71
C GLN A 87 -2.59 -5.03 -8.64
N ILE A 88 -1.71 -4.63 -7.72
CA ILE A 88 -2.07 -3.78 -6.57
C ILE A 88 -1.68 -2.31 -6.76
N CYS A 89 -0.62 -2.02 -7.54
CA CYS A 89 -0.09 -0.66 -7.72
C CYS A 89 -0.30 -0.07 -9.12
N SER A 90 -0.74 -0.85 -10.12
CA SER A 90 -0.91 -0.31 -11.48
C SER A 90 -2.24 0.42 -11.64
N ASN A 91 -2.24 1.43 -12.51
CA ASN A 91 -3.46 2.02 -13.07
C ASN A 91 -4.02 1.22 -14.27
N SER A 92 -3.37 0.11 -14.67
CA SER A 92 -3.56 -0.53 -15.97
C SER A 92 -4.83 -1.38 -16.10
N THR A 93 -5.64 -1.44 -15.06
CA THR A 93 -6.96 -2.04 -15.17
C THR A 93 -8.01 -1.02 -14.80
N GLN A 94 -9.06 -1.00 -15.61
CA GLN A 94 -10.39 -0.54 -15.22
C GLN A 94 -10.93 -1.31 -13.97
N ASN A 95 -10.12 -2.12 -13.27
CA ASN A 95 -10.44 -2.79 -12.01
C ASN A 95 -10.10 -1.96 -10.78
N PHE A 96 -9.26 -0.92 -10.89
CA PHE A 96 -9.22 0.16 -9.90
C PHE A 96 -10.01 1.37 -10.41
N THR A 97 -11.15 1.11 -11.06
CA THR A 97 -12.30 1.99 -10.82
C THR A 97 -12.47 1.93 -9.30
N PRO A 98 -12.48 3.04 -8.54
CA PRO A 98 -12.86 2.97 -7.14
C PRO A 98 -14.25 2.34 -7.15
N GLU A 99 -14.33 1.02 -6.92
CA GLU A 99 -15.59 0.34 -6.69
C GLU A 99 -16.28 1.23 -5.65
N GLY A 100 -17.53 1.61 -5.89
CA GLY A 100 -18.17 2.77 -5.24
C GLY A 100 -18.19 2.77 -3.70
N VAL A 101 -17.59 1.75 -3.07
CA VAL A 101 -17.31 1.60 -1.66
C VAL A 101 -15.89 2.07 -1.34
N ARG A 102 -15.82 3.16 -0.56
CA ARG A 102 -14.57 3.62 0.06
C ARG A 102 -14.07 2.59 1.07
N ILE A 103 -12.83 2.13 0.92
CA ILE A 103 -12.19 1.30 1.94
C ILE A 103 -11.81 2.21 3.11
N ARG A 104 -12.35 1.92 4.29
CA ARG A 104 -12.05 2.64 5.53
C ARG A 104 -11.41 1.70 6.53
N PHE A 105 -10.23 2.08 7.00
CA PHE A 105 -9.58 1.45 8.13
C PHE A 105 -9.84 2.29 9.37
N PRO A 106 -10.30 1.67 10.48
CA PRO A 106 -10.40 2.39 11.73
C PRO A 106 -9.01 2.77 12.27
N ARG A 107 -9.00 3.68 13.24
CA ARG A 107 -7.80 4.03 14.01
C ARG A 107 -7.12 2.81 14.62
N GLN A 108 -5.80 2.90 14.84
CA GLN A 108 -4.96 1.88 15.50
C GLN A 108 -4.90 0.50 14.83
N GLU A 109 -5.38 0.35 13.59
CA GLU A 109 -5.19 -0.89 12.86
C GLU A 109 -3.71 -1.18 12.62
N GLN A 110 -3.39 -2.47 12.60
CA GLN A 110 -2.03 -2.96 12.38
C GLN A 110 -2.04 -3.90 11.18
N PHE A 111 -1.27 -3.54 10.15
CA PHE A 111 -1.14 -4.33 8.94
C PHE A 111 0.26 -4.93 8.86
N GLN A 112 0.33 -6.23 8.67
CA GLN A 112 1.54 -6.93 8.28
C GLN A 112 1.55 -7.12 6.77
N PHE A 113 2.64 -6.71 6.15
CA PHE A 113 2.92 -6.86 4.73
C PHE A 113 4.01 -7.91 4.58
N ASP A 114 3.65 -9.05 4.00
CA ASP A 114 4.56 -10.13 3.70
C ASP A 114 4.97 -10.05 2.23
N PHE A 115 6.26 -9.88 1.98
CA PHE A 115 6.84 -9.70 0.66
C PHE A 115 7.62 -10.94 0.22
N VAL A 116 7.57 -11.24 -1.07
CA VAL A 116 8.42 -12.21 -1.75
C VAL A 116 9.17 -11.52 -2.87
N ASN A 117 10.50 -11.52 -2.83
CA ASN A 117 11.35 -11.05 -3.92
C ASN A 117 11.33 -12.09 -5.05
N LEU A 118 10.98 -11.67 -6.27
CA LEU A 118 10.94 -12.54 -7.45
C LEU A 118 12.22 -12.44 -8.29
N THR A 119 13.21 -11.68 -7.82
CA THR A 119 14.45 -11.40 -8.56
C THR A 119 15.62 -12.23 -8.03
N ALA A 120 16.59 -12.51 -8.91
CA ALA A 120 17.84 -13.17 -8.56
C ALA A 120 18.87 -12.23 -7.90
N ALA A 121 18.47 -11.02 -7.51
CA ALA A 121 19.31 -10.02 -6.86
C ALA A 121 18.63 -9.48 -5.60
N ALA A 122 19.39 -8.77 -4.75
CA ALA A 122 18.79 -8.07 -3.62
C ALA A 122 17.83 -6.98 -4.14
N LEU A 123 16.74 -6.76 -3.40
CA LEU A 123 15.68 -5.83 -3.77
C LEU A 123 15.26 -5.02 -2.56
N ASP A 124 15.36 -3.69 -2.66
CA ASP A 124 14.75 -2.78 -1.70
C ASP A 124 13.38 -2.40 -2.23
N ILE A 125 12.36 -2.52 -1.38
CA ILE A 125 10.97 -2.23 -1.71
C ILE A 125 10.50 -1.11 -0.80
N GLN A 126 9.99 -0.03 -1.41
CA GLN A 126 9.16 0.97 -0.76
C GLN A 126 7.72 0.73 -1.20
N PHE A 127 6.87 0.30 -0.28
CA PHE A 127 5.44 0.12 -0.51
C PHE A 127 4.66 1.17 0.28
N SER A 128 3.73 1.87 -0.35
CA SER A 128 3.03 3.00 0.25
C SER A 128 1.52 2.91 0.10
N LEU A 129 0.81 3.25 1.17
CA LEU A 129 -0.63 3.43 1.22
C LEU A 129 -0.92 4.92 1.12
N ARG A 130 -1.78 5.31 0.18
CA ARG A 130 -2.20 6.70 0.01
C ARG A 130 -3.70 6.86 0.16
N GLY A 131 -4.13 7.98 0.70
CA GLY A 131 -5.54 8.25 0.92
C GLY A 131 -5.79 9.51 1.73
N TYR A 132 -6.89 9.53 2.47
CA TYR A 132 -7.27 10.64 3.35
C TYR A 132 -7.40 10.18 4.79
N LYS A 133 -6.76 10.92 5.69
CA LYS A 133 -6.90 10.81 7.13
C LYS A 133 -8.08 11.67 7.55
N ILE A 134 -9.08 11.06 8.17
CA ILE A 134 -10.29 11.72 8.64
C ILE A 134 -10.15 11.89 10.15
N PHE A 135 -9.98 13.13 10.58
CA PHE A 135 -9.97 13.44 12.00
C PHE A 135 -11.40 13.38 12.52
N ASN A 136 -11.64 12.53 13.50
CA ASN A 136 -12.88 12.61 14.25
C ASN A 136 -12.79 13.88 15.11
N PRO A 137 -13.71 14.85 15.00
CA PRO A 137 -13.77 15.95 15.95
C PRO A 137 -13.88 15.30 17.33
N ALA A 138 -12.98 15.68 18.24
CA ALA A 138 -13.00 15.19 19.61
C ALA A 138 -14.44 15.32 20.11
N VAL A 139 -15.00 14.23 20.64
CA VAL A 139 -16.26 14.29 21.38
C VAL A 139 -16.01 15.29 22.50
N ALA A 140 -16.67 16.46 22.40
CA ALA A 140 -16.62 17.50 23.41
C ALA A 140 -17.20 16.99 24.74
#